data_AF-A0A353LYE5-F1
#
_entry.id   AF-A0A353LYE5-F1
#
_cell.length_a   1.000
_cell.length_b   1.000
_cell.length_c   1.000
_cell.angle_alpha   90.00
_cell.angle_beta   90.00
_cell.angle_gamma   90.00
#
_symmetry.space_group_name_H-M   'P 1'
#
loop_
_entity.id
_entity.type
_entity.pdbx_description
1 polymer ?
#
loop_
_entity_poly.entity_id
_entity_poly.type
_entity_poly.pdbx_seq_one_letter_code
_entity_poly.pdbx_strand_id
1 'polypeptide(L)'
;EHMFFEGDRISAVRQMIFANDTAGREAALAKLLPYQKDDFKGIFKVMQGLPVTVRLLDPPLHEFVPHDDETIKRLAVDMGLSIDVLKARIEALEEINPMLGHRGCRLGVTYPEIYAMQARAIFEAAAELTKEGLKVLPEVMIPLIGTVEELRLMKAVCVEVADLVMKETGVKFQYLVGTMMEIPRACLVADTVATEAEFFSFGT
;
A
#
# COMPACT_ATOMS: atom_id res chain seq x y z
N GLU A 1 -5.14 -4.27 2.99
CA GLU A 1 -5.70 -3.63 4.19
C GLU A 1 -5.86 -4.57 5.38
N HIS A 2 -6.41 -5.77 5.21
CA HIS A 2 -6.60 -6.72 6.33
C HIS A 2 -5.30 -7.09 7.06
N MET A 3 -4.17 -7.03 6.36
CA MET A 3 -2.83 -7.24 6.93
C MET A 3 -2.40 -6.17 7.95
N PHE A 4 -3.15 -5.06 8.09
CA PHE A 4 -2.81 -3.94 8.97
C PHE A 4 -3.58 -3.91 10.29
N PHE A 5 -4.69 -4.63 10.42
CA PHE A 5 -5.59 -4.50 11.57
C PHE A 5 -5.19 -5.33 12.79
N GLU A 6 -4.21 -6.24 12.66
CA GLU A 6 -3.85 -7.18 13.71
C GLU A 6 -2.74 -6.65 14.65
N GLY A 7 -2.99 -6.73 15.96
CA GLY A 7 -1.98 -6.57 17.00
C GLY A 7 -1.15 -5.28 16.89
N ASP A 8 0.18 -5.41 16.92
CA ASP A 8 1.11 -4.29 16.87
C ASP A 8 1.12 -3.52 15.53
N ARG A 9 0.55 -4.12 14.47
CA ARG A 9 0.53 -3.52 13.13
C ARG A 9 -0.34 -2.28 13.07
N ILE A 10 -1.48 -2.27 13.79
CA ILE A 10 -2.38 -1.11 13.84
C ILE A 10 -1.69 0.10 14.47
N SER A 11 -0.78 -0.13 15.44
CA SER A 11 -0.02 0.95 16.08
C SER A 11 0.95 1.60 15.08
N ALA A 12 1.67 0.78 14.31
CA ALA A 12 2.58 1.29 13.28
C ALA A 12 1.83 2.02 12.14
N VAL A 13 0.65 1.55 11.74
CA VAL A 13 -0.20 2.28 10.78
C VAL A 13 -0.66 3.61 11.34
N ARG A 14 -1.09 3.68 12.60
CA ARG A 14 -1.47 4.95 13.24
C ARG A 14 -0.30 5.92 13.31
N GLN A 15 0.89 5.44 13.66
CA GLN A 15 2.11 6.25 13.65
C GLN A 15 2.42 6.81 12.26
N MET A 16 2.22 6.01 11.20
CA MET A 16 2.35 6.47 9.82
C MET A 16 1.31 7.57 9.49
N ILE A 17 0.04 7.36 9.83
CA ILE A 17 -1.05 8.31 9.53
C ILE A 17 -0.79 9.67 10.18
N PHE A 18 -0.35 9.66 11.43
CA PHE A 18 -0.18 10.86 12.22
C PHE A 18 1.27 11.37 12.23
N ALA A 19 2.16 10.90 11.35
CA ALA A 19 3.52 11.45 11.30
C ALA A 19 3.52 12.92 10.85
N ASN A 20 4.51 13.69 11.31
CA ASN A 20 4.62 15.12 10.97
C ASN A 20 5.19 15.37 9.57
N ASP A 21 5.98 14.42 9.07
CA ASP A 21 6.74 14.52 7.84
C ASP A 21 6.94 13.14 7.21
N THR A 22 7.51 13.13 6.00
CA THR A 22 7.86 11.92 5.26
C THR A 22 8.81 11.02 6.05
N ALA A 23 9.80 11.58 6.75
CA ALA A 23 10.78 10.79 7.51
C ALA A 23 10.13 10.00 8.66
N GLY A 24 9.20 10.63 9.40
CA GLY A 24 8.41 9.94 10.43
C GLY A 24 7.49 8.87 9.84
N ARG A 25 6.90 9.12 8.67
CA ARG A 25 6.10 8.12 7.94
C ARG A 25 6.94 6.93 7.54
N GLU A 26 8.10 7.15 6.94
CA GLU A 26 9.04 6.08 6.53
C GLU A 26 9.51 5.25 7.73
N ALA A 27 9.80 5.89 8.86
CA ALA A 27 10.16 5.19 10.09
C ALA A 27 9.03 4.29 10.61
N ALA A 28 7.77 4.71 10.50
CA ALA A 28 6.62 3.89 10.85
C ALA A 28 6.39 2.75 9.83
N LEU A 29 6.51 3.05 8.53
CA LEU A 29 6.41 2.09 7.43
C LEU A 29 7.50 0.99 7.51
N ALA A 30 8.71 1.34 7.94
CA ALA A 30 9.79 0.37 8.15
C ALA A 30 9.45 -0.69 9.21
N LYS A 31 8.62 -0.35 10.21
CA LYS A 31 8.11 -1.31 11.19
C LYS A 31 7.08 -2.27 10.58
N LEU A 32 6.34 -1.83 9.57
CA LEU A 32 5.32 -2.63 8.87
C LEU A 32 5.91 -3.57 7.83
N LEU A 33 7.03 -3.18 7.21
CA LEU A 33 7.71 -3.96 6.17
C LEU A 33 7.94 -5.44 6.53
N PRO A 34 8.55 -5.81 7.67
CA PRO A 34 8.79 -7.22 7.99
C PRO A 34 7.49 -8.03 8.10
N TYR A 35 6.45 -7.46 8.72
CA TYR A 35 5.16 -8.14 8.85
C TYR A 35 4.51 -8.41 7.50
N GLN A 36 4.42 -7.39 6.63
CA GLN A 36 3.84 -7.59 5.30
C GLN A 36 4.67 -8.54 4.44
N LYS A 37 6.00 -8.45 4.51
CA LYS A 37 6.87 -9.37 3.76
C LYS A 37 6.62 -10.81 4.18
N ASP A 38 6.57 -11.09 5.48
CA ASP A 38 6.36 -12.45 5.99
C ASP A 38 4.99 -13.01 5.59
N ASP A 39 3.95 -12.19 5.63
CA ASP A 39 2.63 -12.58 5.15
C ASP A 39 2.65 -12.89 3.64
N PHE A 40 3.26 -12.03 2.82
CA PHE A 40 3.38 -12.25 1.38
C PHE A 40 4.20 -13.50 1.07
N LYS A 41 5.27 -13.77 1.82
CA LYS A 41 6.02 -15.03 1.71
C LYS A 41 5.12 -16.23 1.99
N GLY A 42 4.29 -16.16 3.02
CA GLY A 42 3.30 -17.20 3.32
C GLY A 42 2.34 -17.44 2.16
N ILE A 43 1.74 -16.37 1.64
CA ILE A 43 0.77 -16.42 0.52
C ILE A 43 1.43 -16.98 -0.75
N PHE A 44 2.58 -16.44 -1.15
CA PHE A 44 3.28 -16.88 -2.37
C PHE A 44 3.77 -18.32 -2.29
N LYS A 45 4.17 -18.79 -1.10
CA LYS A 45 4.58 -20.17 -0.90
C LYS A 45 3.41 -21.15 -1.09
N VAL A 46 2.22 -20.79 -0.60
CA VAL A 46 0.99 -21.58 -0.83
C VAL A 46 0.60 -21.58 -2.31
N MET A 47 0.79 -20.45 -2.99
CA MET A 47 0.40 -20.23 -4.39
C MET A 47 1.52 -20.55 -5.40
N GLN A 48 2.50 -21.39 -5.04
CA GLN A 48 3.65 -21.69 -5.89
C GLN A 48 3.22 -22.08 -7.32
N GLY A 49 3.73 -21.35 -8.31
CA GLY A 49 3.46 -21.56 -9.73
C GLY A 49 2.17 -20.91 -10.26
N LEU A 50 1.38 -20.26 -9.40
CA LEU A 50 0.16 -19.54 -9.75
C LEU A 50 0.34 -18.02 -9.59
N PRO A 51 -0.35 -17.18 -10.39
CA PRO A 51 -0.34 -15.74 -10.21
C PRO A 51 -1.04 -15.34 -8.91
N VAL A 52 -0.52 -14.30 -8.26
CA VAL A 52 -1.12 -13.70 -7.06
C VAL A 52 -1.21 -12.20 -7.24
N THR A 53 -2.44 -11.72 -7.42
CA THR A 53 -2.75 -10.29 -7.55
C THR A 53 -2.91 -9.64 -6.17
N VAL A 54 -2.05 -8.68 -5.87
CA VAL A 54 -2.05 -7.91 -4.63
C VAL A 54 -2.55 -6.50 -4.91
N ARG A 55 -3.69 -6.15 -4.32
CA ARG A 55 -4.19 -4.79 -4.32
C ARG A 55 -3.41 -3.96 -3.29
N LEU A 56 -2.89 -2.81 -3.70
CA LEU A 56 -2.26 -1.87 -2.78
C LEU A 56 -3.31 -1.22 -1.86
N LEU A 57 -2.85 -0.48 -0.84
CA LEU A 57 -3.72 0.11 0.17
C LEU A 57 -4.81 0.97 -0.50
N ASP A 58 -6.06 0.61 -0.19
CA ASP A 58 -7.27 1.21 -0.74
C ASP A 58 -8.09 2.00 0.29
N PRO A 59 -8.32 1.56 1.55
CA PRO A 59 -9.21 2.29 2.45
C PRO A 59 -8.66 3.67 2.82
N PRO A 60 -9.56 4.64 3.08
CA PRO A 60 -9.19 5.94 3.59
C PRO A 60 -8.57 5.83 4.99
N LEU A 61 -7.69 6.77 5.33
CA LEU A 61 -6.91 6.70 6.57
C LEU A 61 -7.78 6.73 7.84
N HIS A 62 -8.97 7.33 7.80
CA HIS A 62 -9.87 7.39 8.96
C HIS A 62 -10.35 6.02 9.44
N GLU A 63 -10.33 4.98 8.60
CA GLU A 63 -10.68 3.62 9.04
C GLU A 63 -9.69 3.04 10.06
N PHE A 64 -8.47 3.58 10.14
CA PHE A 64 -7.43 3.15 11.09
C PHE A 64 -7.35 4.02 12.35
N VAL A 65 -8.14 5.10 12.40
CA VAL A 65 -8.11 6.10 13.46
C VAL A 65 -8.79 5.54 14.73
N PRO A 66 -8.21 5.73 15.93
CA PRO A 66 -8.85 5.29 17.16
C PRO A 66 -10.07 6.15 17.52
N HIS A 67 -11.13 5.51 18.03
CA HIS A 67 -12.35 6.18 18.48
C HIS A 67 -12.46 6.25 20.01
N ASP A 68 -11.72 5.43 20.75
CA ASP A 68 -11.73 5.41 22.20
C ASP A 68 -10.63 6.32 22.80
N ASP A 69 -11.00 7.07 23.84
CA ASP A 69 -10.10 8.02 24.50
C ASP A 69 -8.83 7.36 25.09
N GLU A 70 -8.90 6.10 25.49
CA GLU A 70 -7.76 5.37 26.06
C GLU A 70 -6.69 5.10 24.99
N THR A 71 -7.10 4.63 23.82
CA THR A 71 -6.20 4.41 22.69
C THR A 71 -5.65 5.73 22.14
N ILE A 72 -6.46 6.79 22.10
CA ILE A 72 -5.98 8.13 21.73
C ILE A 72 -4.87 8.59 22.69
N LYS A 73 -5.08 8.43 24.01
CA LYS A 73 -4.06 8.78 25.02
C LYS A 73 -2.77 7.99 24.84
N ARG A 74 -2.87 6.68 24.66
CA ARG A 74 -1.69 5.82 24.43
C ARG A 74 -0.94 6.22 23.17
N LEU A 75 -1.65 6.42 22.07
CA LEU A 75 -1.06 6.82 20.80
C LEU A 75 -0.38 8.20 20.90
N ALA A 76 -0.99 9.16 21.60
CA ALA A 76 -0.39 10.46 21.84
C ALA A 76 0.97 10.33 22.58
N VAL A 77 1.04 9.49 23.61
CA VAL A 77 2.29 9.18 24.34
C VAL A 77 3.32 8.53 23.43
N ASP A 78 2.94 7.49 22.68
CA ASP A 78 3.84 6.76 21.79
C ASP A 78 4.43 7.65 20.70
N MET A 79 3.68 8.67 20.26
CA MET A 79 4.09 9.62 19.23
C MET A 79 4.75 10.89 19.79
N GLY A 80 4.79 11.06 21.12
CA GLY A 80 5.26 12.29 21.75
C GLY A 80 4.43 13.53 21.41
N LEU A 81 3.13 13.35 21.15
CA LEU A 81 2.18 14.41 20.81
C LEU A 81 1.27 14.73 22.01
N SER A 82 0.73 15.95 22.06
CA SER A 82 -0.37 16.24 22.98
C SER A 82 -1.66 15.60 22.48
N ILE A 83 -2.57 15.27 23.41
CA ILE A 83 -3.88 14.71 23.09
C ILE A 83 -4.67 15.66 22.16
N ASP A 84 -4.59 16.97 22.40
CA ASP A 84 -5.29 17.98 21.60
C ASP A 84 -4.79 18.02 20.14
N VAL A 85 -3.47 17.89 19.93
CA VAL A 85 -2.89 17.82 18.59
C VAL A 85 -3.34 16.55 17.87
N LEU A 86 -3.39 15.41 18.57
CA LEU A 86 -3.86 14.17 17.99
C LEU A 86 -5.36 14.24 17.64
N LYS A 87 -6.21 14.78 18.54
CA LYS A 87 -7.64 14.96 18.28
C LYS A 87 -7.91 15.87 17.08
N ALA A 88 -7.18 16.98 16.97
CA ALA A 88 -7.29 17.87 15.81
C ALA A 88 -6.92 17.16 14.49
N ARG A 89 -5.94 16.24 14.50
CA ARG A 89 -5.60 15.43 13.32
C ARG A 89 -6.66 14.40 12.98
N ILE A 90 -7.28 13.80 14.00
CA ILE A 90 -8.39 12.86 13.83
C ILE A 90 -9.56 13.56 13.13
N GLU A 91 -9.96 14.73 13.64
CA GLU A 91 -11.02 15.55 13.03
C GLU A 91 -10.67 15.98 11.60
N ALA A 92 -9.39 16.31 11.32
CA ALA A 92 -8.95 16.68 9.98
C ALA A 92 -9.00 15.54 8.95
N LEU A 93 -9.06 14.28 9.40
CA LEU A 93 -9.20 13.10 8.53
C LEU A 93 -10.65 12.69 8.32
N GLU A 94 -11.61 13.33 9.01
CA GLU A 94 -13.03 13.06 8.79
C GLU A 94 -13.48 13.57 7.42
N GLU A 95 -14.14 12.70 6.67
CA GLU A 95 -14.66 12.99 5.35
C GLU A 95 -16.18 12.83 5.33
N ILE A 96 -16.87 13.72 4.62
CA ILE A 96 -18.34 13.64 4.46
C ILE A 96 -18.73 12.36 3.70
N ASN A 97 -17.95 12.00 2.67
CA ASN A 97 -18.19 10.81 1.84
C ASN A 97 -16.90 9.98 1.66
N PRO A 98 -16.54 9.16 2.66
CA PRO A 98 -15.35 8.29 2.65
C PRO A 98 -15.11 7.48 1.38
N MET A 99 -16.17 6.96 0.77
CA MET A 99 -16.09 6.13 -0.43
C MET A 99 -15.50 6.88 -1.63
N LEU A 100 -15.65 8.21 -1.68
CA LEU A 100 -15.15 9.07 -2.77
C LEU A 100 -14.02 9.98 -2.32
N GLY A 101 -13.46 9.76 -1.13
CA GLY A 101 -12.49 10.62 -0.47
C GLY A 101 -11.03 10.35 -0.84
N HIS A 102 -10.14 10.65 0.10
CA HIS A 102 -8.69 10.52 -0.02
C HIS A 102 -8.24 9.09 0.30
N ARG A 103 -8.35 8.23 -0.71
CA ARG A 103 -8.11 6.79 -0.61
C ARG A 103 -7.49 6.23 -1.91
N GLY A 104 -7.15 4.95 -1.94
CA GLY A 104 -6.62 4.28 -3.15
C GLY A 104 -5.41 5.00 -3.75
N CYS A 105 -5.33 5.07 -5.09
CA CYS A 105 -4.19 5.73 -5.76
C CYS A 105 -3.98 7.19 -5.34
N ARG A 106 -5.03 7.90 -4.91
CA ARG A 106 -4.93 9.31 -4.49
C ARG A 106 -4.07 9.43 -3.23
N LEU A 107 -4.20 8.46 -2.34
CA LEU A 107 -3.37 8.35 -1.14
C LEU A 107 -1.91 8.03 -1.51
N GLY A 108 -1.72 7.10 -2.44
CA GLY A 108 -0.39 6.78 -2.97
C GLY A 108 0.27 7.96 -3.69
N VAL A 109 -0.49 8.81 -4.38
CA VAL A 109 0.04 10.03 -5.02
C VAL A 109 0.53 11.05 -3.99
N THR A 110 -0.23 11.25 -2.90
CA THR A 110 0.19 12.19 -1.85
C THR A 110 1.31 11.65 -0.97
N TYR A 111 1.31 10.33 -0.73
CA TYR A 111 2.22 9.63 0.17
C TYR A 111 2.81 8.39 -0.53
N PRO A 112 3.67 8.59 -1.55
CA PRO A 112 4.22 7.50 -2.36
C PRO A 112 5.01 6.48 -1.55
N GLU A 113 5.58 6.88 -0.41
CA GLU A 113 6.28 6.00 0.53
C GLU A 113 5.41 4.83 1.01
N ILE A 114 4.08 4.99 1.08
CA ILE A 114 3.16 3.91 1.46
C ILE A 114 3.18 2.80 0.42
N TYR A 115 3.00 3.15 -0.86
CA TYR A 115 3.01 2.20 -1.96
C TYR A 115 4.41 1.62 -2.19
N ALA A 116 5.45 2.44 -2.01
CA ALA A 116 6.83 1.97 -2.08
C ALA A 116 7.11 0.89 -1.03
N MET A 117 6.66 1.06 0.22
CA MET A 117 6.82 0.05 1.26
C MET A 117 6.06 -1.24 0.94
N GLN A 118 4.82 -1.15 0.46
CA GLN A 118 4.05 -2.33 0.07
C GLN A 118 4.67 -3.08 -1.12
N ALA A 119 5.08 -2.34 -2.16
CA ALA A 119 5.81 -2.89 -3.30
C ALA A 119 7.09 -3.58 -2.84
N ARG A 120 7.84 -2.97 -1.92
CA ARG A 120 9.06 -3.56 -1.36
C ARG A 120 8.77 -4.87 -0.63
N ALA A 121 7.72 -4.90 0.20
CA ALA A 121 7.31 -6.11 0.91
C ALA A 121 6.97 -7.26 -0.07
N ILE A 122 6.23 -6.95 -1.13
CA ILE A 122 5.85 -7.90 -2.20
C ILE A 122 7.11 -8.43 -2.90
N PHE A 123 7.99 -7.53 -3.33
CA PHE A 123 9.15 -7.89 -4.14
C PHE A 123 10.28 -8.55 -3.35
N GLU A 124 10.51 -8.16 -2.09
CA GLU A 124 11.44 -8.88 -1.22
C GLU A 124 10.96 -10.30 -0.94
N ALA A 125 9.65 -10.49 -0.67
CA ALA A 125 9.07 -11.81 -0.50
C ALA A 125 9.24 -12.67 -1.77
N ALA A 126 8.95 -12.10 -2.94
CA ALA A 126 9.13 -12.76 -4.23
C ALA A 126 10.60 -13.11 -4.50
N ALA A 127 11.53 -12.21 -4.24
CA ALA A 127 12.96 -12.42 -4.44
C ALA A 127 13.51 -13.53 -3.51
N GLU A 128 13.15 -13.51 -2.22
CA GLU A 128 13.57 -14.54 -1.27
C GLU A 128 13.08 -15.93 -1.69
N LEU A 129 11.80 -16.07 -2.04
CA LEU A 129 11.24 -17.35 -2.47
C LEU A 129 11.77 -17.81 -3.84
N THR A 130 12.02 -16.86 -4.75
CA THR A 130 12.66 -17.17 -6.05
C THR A 130 14.07 -17.71 -5.84
N LYS A 131 14.82 -17.15 -4.89
CA LYS A 131 16.15 -17.65 -4.50
C LYS A 131 16.09 -19.05 -3.89
N GLU A 132 14.99 -19.39 -3.21
CA GLU A 132 14.69 -20.73 -2.71
C GLU A 132 14.24 -21.71 -3.83
N GLY A 133 14.12 -21.24 -5.08
CA GLY A 133 13.74 -22.05 -6.24
C GLY A 133 12.22 -22.16 -6.47
N LEU A 134 11.40 -21.41 -5.73
CA LEU A 134 9.97 -21.37 -5.95
C LEU A 134 9.62 -20.46 -7.12
N LYS A 135 8.62 -20.86 -7.92
CA LYS A 135 8.06 -20.02 -8.97
C LYS A 135 7.02 -19.08 -8.36
N VAL A 136 7.35 -17.79 -8.26
CA VAL A 136 6.45 -16.74 -7.75
C VAL A 136 6.09 -15.79 -8.89
N LEU A 137 4.80 -15.46 -9.00
CA LEU A 137 4.24 -14.61 -10.06
C LEU A 137 3.40 -13.48 -9.43
N PRO A 138 4.05 -12.47 -8.81
CA PRO A 138 3.35 -11.37 -8.19
C PRO A 138 2.78 -10.41 -9.23
N GLU A 139 1.53 -9.99 -9.03
CA GLU A 139 0.89 -8.95 -9.80
C GLU A 139 0.49 -7.81 -8.85
N VAL A 140 0.96 -6.60 -9.10
CA VAL A 140 0.64 -5.43 -8.27
C VAL A 140 -0.50 -4.67 -8.92
N MET A 141 -1.57 -4.46 -8.16
CA MET A 141 -2.77 -3.79 -8.65
C MET A 141 -2.97 -2.44 -7.95
N ILE A 142 -2.99 -1.37 -8.75
CA ILE A 142 -3.27 -0.01 -8.29
C ILE A 142 -4.79 0.21 -8.23
N PRO A 143 -5.38 0.50 -7.04
CA PRO A 143 -6.81 0.75 -6.90
C PRO A 143 -7.19 2.19 -7.28
N LEU A 144 -8.46 2.37 -7.63
CA LEU A 144 -9.17 3.65 -7.69
C LEU A 144 -8.66 4.70 -8.70
N ILE A 145 -7.93 4.27 -9.74
CA ILE A 145 -7.47 5.20 -10.79
C ILE A 145 -8.66 5.76 -11.58
N GLY A 146 -8.56 7.02 -12.00
CA GLY A 146 -9.50 7.64 -12.93
C GLY A 146 -8.84 8.12 -14.24
N THR A 147 -7.51 8.21 -14.26
CA THR A 147 -6.67 8.72 -15.37
C THR A 147 -5.48 7.80 -15.61
N VAL A 148 -4.91 7.85 -16.83
CA VAL A 148 -3.68 7.11 -17.15
C VAL A 148 -2.47 7.69 -16.40
N GLU A 149 -2.47 9.00 -16.12
CA GLU A 149 -1.40 9.67 -15.38
C GLU A 149 -1.29 9.19 -13.93
N GLU A 150 -2.42 8.98 -13.25
CA GLU A 150 -2.44 8.40 -11.90
C GLU A 150 -1.82 6.99 -11.90
N LEU A 151 -2.20 6.15 -12.87
CA LEU A 151 -1.61 4.82 -13.01
C LEU A 151 -0.12 4.90 -13.31
N ARG A 152 0.30 5.76 -14.24
CA ARG A 152 1.71 5.93 -14.62
C ARG A 152 2.56 6.31 -13.40
N LEU A 153 2.09 7.24 -12.57
CA LEU A 153 2.82 7.69 -11.38
C LEU A 153 2.97 6.55 -10.36
N MET A 154 1.90 5.81 -10.09
CA MET A 154 1.94 4.67 -9.16
C MET A 154 2.73 3.48 -9.70
N LYS A 155 2.67 3.23 -11.01
CA LYS A 155 3.47 2.20 -11.68
C LYS A 155 4.95 2.51 -11.58
N ALA A 156 5.35 3.77 -11.79
CA ALA A 156 6.75 4.19 -11.67
C ALA A 156 7.31 3.87 -10.27
N VAL A 157 6.56 4.17 -9.20
CA VAL A 157 6.95 3.81 -7.82
C VAL A 157 7.19 2.31 -7.68
N CYS A 158 6.30 1.46 -8.22
CA CYS A 158 6.46 0.01 -8.14
C CYS A 158 7.70 -0.47 -8.93
N VAL A 159 7.91 0.06 -10.13
CA VAL A 159 9.04 -0.32 -10.99
C VAL A 159 10.36 0.07 -10.35
N GLU A 160 10.47 1.28 -9.82
CA GLU A 160 11.68 1.76 -9.13
C GLU A 160 12.03 0.85 -7.94
N VAL A 161 11.03 0.47 -7.13
CA VAL A 161 11.24 -0.42 -5.99
C VAL A 161 11.61 -1.83 -6.43
N ALA A 162 11.00 -2.37 -7.50
CA ALA A 162 11.37 -3.67 -8.03
C ALA A 162 12.83 -3.69 -8.49
N ASP A 163 13.28 -2.66 -9.21
CA ASP A 163 14.66 -2.52 -9.68
C ASP A 163 15.64 -2.43 -8.52
N LEU A 164 15.31 -1.67 -7.47
CA LEU A 164 16.09 -1.58 -6.25
C LEU A 164 16.21 -2.94 -5.56
N VAL A 165 15.10 -3.66 -5.36
CA VAL A 165 15.11 -4.99 -4.72
C VAL A 165 15.90 -6.00 -5.56
N MET A 166 15.75 -6.02 -6.88
CA MET A 166 16.54 -6.91 -7.75
C MET A 166 18.03 -6.61 -7.66
N LYS A 167 18.41 -5.32 -7.58
CA LYS A 167 19.80 -4.89 -7.42
C LYS A 167 20.37 -5.27 -6.06
N GLU A 168 19.63 -5.05 -4.97
CA GLU A 168 20.05 -5.34 -3.59
C GLU A 168 20.18 -6.85 -3.34
N THR A 169 19.23 -7.64 -3.85
CA THR A 169 19.19 -9.10 -3.61
C THR A 169 20.01 -9.90 -4.61
N GLY A 170 20.30 -9.34 -5.79
CA GLY A 170 20.92 -10.04 -6.92
C GLY A 170 20.00 -11.08 -7.59
N VAL A 171 18.70 -11.09 -7.26
CA VAL A 171 17.71 -12.04 -7.77
C VAL A 171 16.81 -11.33 -8.77
N LYS A 172 16.70 -11.90 -9.98
CA LYS A 172 15.70 -11.46 -10.97
C LYS A 172 14.41 -12.24 -10.76
N PHE A 173 13.29 -11.52 -10.74
CA PHE A 173 11.94 -12.10 -10.71
C PHE A 173 11.06 -11.39 -11.75
N GLN A 174 9.96 -12.04 -12.14
CA GLN A 174 8.95 -11.43 -13.01
C GLN A 174 7.83 -10.85 -12.15
N TYR A 175 7.20 -9.79 -12.61
CA TYR A 175 6.01 -9.20 -12.00
C TYR A 175 5.21 -8.45 -13.07
N LEU A 176 3.94 -8.17 -12.79
CA LEU A 176 3.11 -7.29 -13.60
C LEU A 176 2.59 -6.14 -12.74
N VAL A 177 2.39 -4.96 -13.34
CA VAL A 177 1.65 -3.86 -12.72
C VAL A 177 0.40 -3.56 -13.55
N GLY A 178 -0.75 -3.68 -12.90
CA GLY A 178 -2.05 -3.43 -13.50
C GLY A 178 -2.91 -2.54 -12.62
N THR A 179 -4.19 -2.47 -12.95
CA THR A 179 -5.10 -1.59 -12.23
C THR A 179 -6.50 -2.17 -12.07
N MET A 180 -7.18 -1.70 -11.03
CA MET A 180 -8.59 -1.96 -10.84
C MET A 180 -9.42 -0.96 -11.66
N MET A 181 -10.32 -1.49 -12.48
CA MET A 181 -11.30 -0.74 -13.27
C MET A 181 -12.58 -0.60 -12.46
N GLU A 182 -12.61 0.41 -11.58
CA GLU A 182 -13.70 0.64 -10.62
C GLU A 182 -14.21 2.09 -10.60
N ILE A 183 -13.55 3.01 -11.30
CA ILE A 183 -14.05 4.36 -11.53
C ILE A 183 -14.61 4.43 -12.96
N PRO A 184 -15.86 4.91 -13.17
CA PRO A 184 -16.46 4.97 -14.51
C PRO A 184 -15.59 5.70 -15.54
N ARG A 185 -14.87 6.76 -15.12
CA ARG A 185 -13.93 7.47 -15.98
C ARG A 185 -12.83 6.57 -16.52
N ALA A 186 -12.26 5.68 -15.71
CA ALA A 186 -11.23 4.74 -16.15
C ALA A 186 -11.75 3.85 -17.29
N CYS A 187 -12.99 3.37 -17.18
CA CYS A 187 -13.63 2.58 -18.24
C CYS A 187 -13.85 3.38 -19.53
N LEU A 188 -14.17 4.68 -19.42
CA LEU A 188 -14.36 5.56 -20.58
C LEU A 188 -13.06 5.87 -21.34
N VAL A 189 -11.91 5.84 -20.65
CA VAL A 189 -10.58 6.09 -21.24
C VAL A 189 -9.69 4.84 -21.20
N ALA A 190 -10.30 3.65 -21.20
CA ALA A 190 -9.61 2.38 -21.01
C ALA A 190 -8.54 2.10 -22.08
N ASP A 191 -8.71 2.63 -23.28
CA ASP A 191 -7.72 2.60 -24.36
C ASP A 191 -6.41 3.28 -23.95
N THR A 192 -6.48 4.42 -23.27
CA THR A 192 -5.29 5.11 -22.74
C THR A 192 -4.75 4.42 -21.49
N VAL A 193 -5.60 3.93 -20.60
CA VAL A 193 -5.15 3.20 -19.39
C VAL A 193 -4.39 1.92 -19.78
N ALA A 194 -4.84 1.22 -20.83
CA ALA A 194 -4.21 0.00 -21.34
C ALA A 194 -2.80 0.21 -21.91
N THR A 195 -2.37 1.44 -22.19
CA THR A 195 -0.97 1.68 -22.60
C THR A 195 0.02 1.54 -21.44
N GLU A 196 -0.47 1.67 -20.20
CA GLU A 196 0.34 1.57 -18.98
C GLU A 196 0.03 0.30 -18.19
N ALA A 197 -1.22 -0.16 -18.16
CA ALA A 197 -1.63 -1.33 -17.40
C ALA A 197 -1.28 -2.64 -18.12
N GLU A 198 -0.73 -3.60 -17.39
CA GLU A 198 -0.45 -4.94 -17.92
C GLU A 198 -1.64 -5.91 -17.75
N PHE A 199 -2.60 -5.56 -16.89
CA PHE A 199 -3.86 -6.25 -16.71
C PHE A 199 -4.93 -5.31 -16.13
N PHE A 200 -6.20 -5.69 -16.31
CA PHE A 200 -7.36 -5.06 -15.67
C PHE A 200 -8.05 -6.04 -14.73
N SER A 201 -8.51 -5.53 -13.59
CA SER A 201 -9.43 -6.23 -12.69
C SER A 201 -10.67 -5.37 -12.47
N PHE A 202 -11.87 -5.87 -12.74
CA PHE A 202 -13.09 -5.08 -12.59
C PHE A 202 -13.55 -5.09 -11.13
N GLY A 203 -13.57 -3.91 -10.49
CA GLY A 203 -14.18 -3.72 -9.17
C GLY A 203 -15.64 -3.30 -9.35
N THR A 204 -16.52 -4.29 -9.58
CA THR A 204 -17.95 -4.10 -9.87
C THR A 204 -18.79 -3.80 -8.65
#